data_AF-A0A370L7E4-F1
#
_entry.id   AF-A0A370L7E4-F1
#
_cell.length_a   1.000
_cell.length_b   1.000
_cell.length_c   1.000
_cell.angle_alpha   90.00
_cell.angle_beta   90.00
_cell.angle_gamma   90.00
#
_symmetry.space_group_name_H-M   'P 1'
#
loop_
_entity.id
_entity.type
_entity.pdbx_description
1 polymer ?
#
loop_
_entity_poly.entity_id
_entity_poly.type
_entity_poly.pdbx_seq_one_letter_code
_entity_poly.pdbx_strand_id
1 'polypeptide(L)'
;MPDRAEGAIERFRHLRVERFSTDRASALGHSHARNGHVVKVLCHLALMRDPARLMRPLSPLRNVTCTAAERQFFSAPDGLQAAHLLPGQIKIDAANPWTYLRGDPARRLENLFAYVEPLHANFNKADSAAESNGLTDAFAIACRQVLVGTGAPERDIETAYLRSWLPGARQAFEAAAAQKRGKPVPPPIVYGAPGTPDFNTILNLEERAEAFADESLWNVYEQLSVLDYYKASLDDTPRELQPHNIAAILTSGP
;
A
#
# COMPACT_ATOMS: atom_id res chain seq x y z
N MET A 1 1.09 22.85 37.10
CA MET A 1 0.80 21.68 36.26
C MET A 1 -0.28 22.12 35.29
N PRO A 2 -0.06 22.14 33.97
CA PRO A 2 -1.12 22.47 33.02
C PRO A 2 -2.27 21.47 33.21
N ASP A 3 -3.50 21.94 33.09
CA ASP A 3 -4.69 21.09 33.25
C ASP A 3 -4.60 19.93 32.23
N ARG A 4 -4.82 18.70 32.68
CA ARG A 4 -4.83 17.52 31.78
C ARG A 4 -5.85 17.70 30.66
N ALA A 5 -6.92 18.45 30.91
CA ALA A 5 -7.93 18.81 29.90
C ALA A 5 -7.36 19.78 28.85
N GLU A 6 -6.67 20.85 29.25
CA GLU A 6 -5.98 21.76 28.30
C GLU A 6 -4.92 21.02 27.49
N GLY A 7 -4.14 20.14 28.12
CA GLY A 7 -3.17 19.30 27.40
C GLY A 7 -3.83 18.32 26.42
N ALA A 8 -5.05 17.84 26.69
CA ALA A 8 -5.81 17.01 25.75
C ALA A 8 -6.37 17.83 24.58
N ILE A 9 -6.86 19.05 24.84
CA ILE A 9 -7.38 19.96 23.83
C ILE A 9 -6.27 20.47 22.90
N GLU A 10 -5.10 20.83 23.45
CA GLU A 10 -3.96 21.27 22.65
C GLU A 10 -3.35 20.11 21.85
N ARG A 11 -3.29 18.88 22.40
CA ARG A 11 -2.93 17.68 21.62
C ARG A 11 -3.93 17.40 20.51
N PHE A 12 -5.23 17.53 20.80
CA PHE A 12 -6.28 17.40 19.79
C PHE A 12 -6.07 18.45 18.68
N ARG A 13 -5.92 19.74 19.03
CA ARG A 13 -5.66 20.83 18.07
C ARG A 13 -4.40 20.63 17.23
N HIS A 14 -3.28 20.25 17.84
CA HIS A 14 -2.03 19.95 17.11
C HIS A 14 -2.21 18.76 16.17
N LEU A 15 -2.81 17.66 16.64
CA LEU A 15 -3.13 16.49 15.81
C LEU A 15 -4.07 16.86 14.65
N ARG A 16 -5.06 17.74 14.87
CA ARG A 16 -5.92 18.26 13.79
C ARG A 16 -5.09 18.95 12.71
N VAL A 17 -4.23 19.90 13.10
CA VAL A 17 -3.49 20.75 12.16
C VAL A 17 -2.45 19.95 11.35
N GLU A 18 -1.74 19.02 11.98
CA GLU A 18 -0.79 18.14 11.27
C GLU A 18 -1.50 17.21 10.27
N ARG A 19 -2.58 16.54 10.70
CA ARG A 19 -3.34 15.59 9.85
C ARG A 19 -3.99 16.22 8.61
N PHE A 20 -4.37 17.50 8.64
CA PHE A 20 -5.02 18.17 7.51
C PHE A 20 -4.10 18.51 6.33
N SER A 21 -2.77 18.58 6.52
CA SER A 21 -1.86 19.09 5.48
C SER A 21 -0.90 18.04 4.88
N THR A 22 -0.65 16.93 5.58
CA THR A 22 0.37 15.93 5.20
C THR A 22 -0.17 14.60 4.67
N ASP A 23 -1.43 14.27 4.93
CA ASP A 23 -1.92 12.89 4.75
C ASP A 23 -2.17 12.51 3.28
N ARG A 24 -2.61 13.47 2.45
CA ARG A 24 -2.81 13.22 1.00
C ARG A 24 -1.50 12.90 0.29
N ALA A 25 -0.49 13.74 0.46
CA ALA A 25 0.79 13.57 -0.21
C ALA A 25 1.49 12.29 0.28
N SER A 26 1.38 12.00 1.57
CA SER A 26 1.87 10.75 2.17
C SER A 26 1.14 9.52 1.62
N ALA A 27 -0.20 9.54 1.52
CA ALA A 27 -0.97 8.42 0.97
C ALA A 27 -0.67 8.14 -0.50
N LEU A 28 -0.60 9.19 -1.33
CA LEU A 28 -0.19 9.05 -2.72
C LEU A 28 1.26 8.53 -2.83
N GLY A 29 2.19 9.16 -2.11
CA GLY A 29 3.61 8.78 -2.10
C GLY A 29 3.82 7.33 -1.68
N HIS A 30 3.20 6.92 -0.57
CA HIS A 30 3.23 5.56 -0.05
C HIS A 30 2.71 4.55 -1.07
N SER A 31 1.57 4.84 -1.69
CA SER A 31 0.96 3.93 -2.67
C SER A 31 1.73 3.87 -4.00
N HIS A 32 2.30 4.98 -4.48
CA HIS A 32 3.22 4.96 -5.61
C HIS A 32 4.46 4.12 -5.31
N ALA A 33 5.03 4.29 -4.11
CA ALA A 33 6.17 3.49 -3.66
C ALA A 33 5.82 2.00 -3.57
N ARG A 34 4.63 1.64 -3.06
CA ARG A 34 4.07 0.27 -3.07
C ARG A 34 4.05 -0.31 -4.48
N ASN A 35 3.45 0.39 -5.43
CA ASN A 35 3.35 -0.06 -6.82
C ASN A 35 4.74 -0.28 -7.44
N GLY A 36 5.69 0.61 -7.19
CA GLY A 36 7.08 0.42 -7.60
C GLY A 36 7.74 -0.81 -6.94
N HIS A 37 7.51 -1.04 -5.65
CA HIS A 37 8.05 -2.19 -4.92
C HIS A 37 7.46 -3.51 -5.40
N VAL A 38 6.16 -3.55 -5.74
CA VAL A 38 5.55 -4.72 -6.37
C VAL A 38 6.29 -5.07 -7.65
N VAL A 39 6.54 -4.10 -8.54
CA VAL A 39 7.31 -4.35 -9.78
C VAL A 39 8.72 -4.86 -9.49
N LYS A 40 9.42 -4.29 -8.50
CA LYS A 40 10.76 -4.78 -8.10
C LYS A 40 10.72 -6.23 -7.64
N VAL A 41 9.73 -6.62 -6.84
CA VAL A 41 9.53 -8.02 -6.43
C VAL A 41 9.30 -8.91 -7.66
N LEU A 42 8.41 -8.51 -8.57
CA LEU A 42 8.16 -9.25 -9.81
C LEU A 42 9.46 -9.45 -10.61
N CYS A 43 10.29 -8.42 -10.74
CA CYS A 43 11.60 -8.52 -11.40
C CYS A 43 12.50 -9.57 -10.74
N HIS A 44 12.61 -9.55 -9.40
CA HIS A 44 13.40 -10.54 -8.67
C HIS A 44 12.86 -11.96 -8.78
N LEU A 45 11.53 -12.14 -8.84
CA LEU A 45 10.93 -13.47 -9.08
C LEU A 45 11.22 -13.98 -10.50
N ALA A 46 11.30 -13.09 -11.49
CA ALA A 46 11.68 -13.47 -12.84
C ALA A 46 13.12 -14.03 -12.91
N LEU A 47 14.03 -13.54 -12.07
CA LEU A 47 15.40 -14.08 -11.95
C LEU A 47 15.42 -15.53 -11.48
N MET A 48 14.42 -15.98 -10.72
CA MET A 48 14.33 -17.36 -10.22
C MET A 48 13.97 -18.37 -11.31
N ARG A 49 13.60 -17.90 -12.51
CA ARG A 49 13.37 -18.77 -13.67
C ARG A 49 14.66 -19.35 -14.23
N ASP A 50 15.79 -18.68 -14.01
CA ASP A 50 17.11 -19.12 -14.43
C ASP A 50 17.74 -20.04 -13.37
N PRO A 51 17.93 -21.35 -13.65
CA PRO A 51 18.53 -22.28 -12.70
C PRO A 51 19.94 -21.88 -12.25
N ALA A 52 20.70 -21.15 -13.06
CA ALA A 52 22.04 -20.70 -12.70
C ALA A 52 22.04 -19.68 -11.55
N ARG A 53 20.90 -18.99 -11.33
CA ARG A 53 20.72 -18.00 -10.27
C ARG A 53 20.17 -18.59 -8.97
N LEU A 54 19.80 -19.86 -8.98
CA LEU A 54 19.12 -20.49 -7.84
C LEU A 54 20.10 -21.06 -6.80
N MET A 55 19.88 -20.74 -5.53
CA MET A 55 20.52 -21.39 -4.37
C MET A 55 19.96 -22.78 -4.10
N ARG A 56 18.68 -23.00 -4.42
CA ARG A 56 17.96 -24.26 -4.21
C ARG A 56 16.93 -24.48 -5.33
N PRO A 57 16.60 -25.73 -5.64
CA PRO A 57 15.55 -26.02 -6.60
C PRO A 57 14.20 -25.53 -6.09
N LEU A 58 13.32 -25.34 -7.05
CA LEU A 58 12.09 -24.61 -6.96
C LEU A 58 11.00 -25.65 -7.35
N SER A 59 9.86 -25.75 -6.68
CA SER A 59 8.90 -26.85 -6.96
C SER A 59 8.23 -26.68 -8.33
N PRO A 60 7.89 -27.75 -9.06
CA PRO A 60 7.22 -27.62 -10.36
C PRO A 60 5.90 -26.84 -10.30
N LEU A 61 5.20 -26.88 -9.17
CA LEU A 61 3.91 -26.21 -8.96
C LEU A 61 4.04 -24.71 -8.69
N ARG A 62 5.22 -24.25 -8.25
CA ARG A 62 5.53 -22.84 -7.97
C ARG A 62 4.44 -22.21 -7.09
N ASN A 63 4.15 -22.86 -5.95
CA ASN A 63 3.06 -22.42 -5.09
C ASN A 63 3.44 -21.10 -4.41
N VAL A 64 2.71 -20.04 -4.72
CA VAL A 64 2.91 -18.72 -4.14
C VAL A 64 1.73 -18.40 -3.22
N THR A 65 2.02 -18.07 -1.98
CA THR A 65 1.04 -17.52 -1.03
C THR A 65 1.52 -16.17 -0.51
N CYS A 66 0.58 -15.36 -0.04
CA CYS A 66 0.89 -14.14 0.68
C CYS A 66 0.25 -14.20 2.07
N THR A 67 1.03 -13.84 3.08
CA THR A 67 0.63 -13.83 4.50
C THR A 67 0.82 -12.43 5.08
N ALA A 68 0.41 -12.18 6.32
CA ALA A 68 0.68 -10.91 6.98
C ALA A 68 2.19 -10.58 6.97
N ALA A 69 2.54 -9.31 6.92
CA ALA A 69 3.94 -8.89 6.90
C ALA A 69 4.67 -9.30 8.19
N GLU A 70 5.80 -9.99 8.05
CA GLU A 70 6.55 -10.54 9.19
C GLU A 70 7.76 -9.68 9.60
N ARG A 71 8.32 -8.92 8.65
CA ARG A 71 9.61 -8.20 8.82
C ARG A 71 9.43 -6.70 8.74
N GLN A 72 10.17 -5.98 9.58
CA GLN A 72 10.07 -4.53 9.70
C GLN A 72 11.44 -3.97 10.10
N PHE A 73 12.03 -3.10 9.27
CA PHE A 73 13.13 -2.24 9.70
C PHE A 73 12.56 -0.90 10.14
N PHE A 74 12.24 -0.78 11.43
CA PHE A 74 11.52 0.38 11.94
C PHE A 74 12.16 1.02 13.16
N SER A 75 12.28 2.34 13.11
CA SER A 75 12.51 3.22 14.24
C SER A 75 11.86 4.57 13.91
N ALA A 76 10.94 5.04 14.73
CA ALA A 76 10.27 6.32 14.52
C ALA A 76 9.90 7.00 15.85
N PRO A 77 9.61 8.32 15.83
CA PRO A 77 9.05 9.03 16.97
C PRO A 77 7.69 8.48 17.43
N ASP A 78 7.29 8.84 18.65
CA ASP A 78 6.00 8.47 19.23
C ASP A 78 4.82 8.86 18.32
N GLY A 79 3.87 7.94 18.13
CA GLY A 79 2.63 8.16 17.37
C GLY A 79 2.67 7.72 15.89
N LEU A 80 3.84 7.34 15.38
CA LEU A 80 3.99 6.73 14.05
C LEU A 80 4.14 5.20 14.17
N GLN A 81 3.68 4.50 13.14
CA GLN A 81 3.77 3.05 13.01
C GLN A 81 4.51 2.69 11.72
N ALA A 82 5.09 1.50 11.70
CA ALA A 82 5.65 0.92 10.51
C ALA A 82 4.51 0.60 9.53
N ALA A 83 4.43 1.31 8.41
CA ALA A 83 3.52 1.01 7.31
C ALA A 83 4.27 0.31 6.19
N HIS A 84 3.85 -0.90 5.85
CA HIS A 84 4.50 -1.72 4.82
C HIS A 84 4.16 -1.23 3.42
N LEU A 85 5.20 -1.12 2.58
CA LEU A 85 4.99 -0.84 1.17
C LEU A 85 4.41 -2.06 0.46
N LEU A 86 4.94 -3.26 0.69
CA LEU A 86 4.43 -4.48 0.07
C LEU A 86 3.20 -5.00 0.82
N PRO A 87 2.20 -5.52 0.09
CA PRO A 87 1.02 -6.14 0.71
C PRO A 87 1.42 -7.52 1.25
N GLY A 88 1.72 -7.58 2.54
CA GLY A 88 2.12 -8.80 3.23
C GLY A 88 3.49 -9.38 2.84
N GLN A 89 3.69 -10.64 3.23
CA GLN A 89 4.88 -11.45 3.00
C GLN A 89 4.58 -12.60 2.05
N ILE A 90 5.22 -12.58 0.88
CA ILE A 90 5.16 -13.70 -0.07
C ILE A 90 5.96 -14.89 0.47
N LYS A 91 5.41 -16.09 0.28
CA LYS A 91 6.10 -17.38 0.43
C LYS A 91 6.01 -18.14 -0.88
N ILE A 92 7.10 -18.83 -1.25
CA ILE A 92 7.14 -19.76 -2.36
C ILE A 92 7.41 -21.14 -1.76
N ASP A 93 6.51 -22.10 -2.00
CA ASP A 93 6.57 -23.44 -1.40
C ASP A 93 6.83 -23.39 0.13
N ALA A 94 6.11 -22.49 0.82
CA ALA A 94 6.25 -22.19 2.26
C ALA A 94 7.61 -21.60 2.71
N ALA A 95 8.52 -21.27 1.81
CA ALA A 95 9.79 -20.61 2.11
C ALA A 95 9.79 -19.15 1.67
N ASN A 96 10.64 -18.33 2.32
CA ASN A 96 10.80 -16.94 1.91
C ASN A 96 11.45 -16.86 0.51
N PRO A 97 11.01 -15.95 -0.37
CA PRO A 97 11.42 -15.94 -1.76
C PRO A 97 12.91 -15.66 -1.95
N TRP A 98 13.53 -14.84 -1.09
CA TRP A 98 14.98 -14.58 -1.17
C TRP A 98 15.85 -15.81 -0.89
N THR A 99 15.33 -16.84 -0.23
CA THR A 99 16.10 -18.09 0.02
C THR A 99 16.36 -18.91 -1.26
N TYR A 100 15.69 -18.56 -2.36
CA TYR A 100 15.87 -19.22 -3.65
C TYR A 100 16.97 -18.58 -4.50
N LEU A 101 17.34 -17.32 -4.27
CA LEU A 101 18.31 -16.60 -5.11
C LEU A 101 19.72 -16.63 -4.53
N ARG A 102 20.73 -16.57 -5.40
CA ARG A 102 22.14 -16.36 -5.04
C ARG A 102 22.47 -14.87 -4.96
N GLY A 103 23.48 -14.55 -4.15
CA GLY A 103 24.19 -13.28 -4.17
C GLY A 103 23.32 -12.06 -3.85
N ASP A 104 23.69 -10.94 -4.46
CA ASP A 104 23.08 -9.62 -4.22
C ASP A 104 21.55 -9.56 -4.46
N PRO A 105 20.98 -10.22 -5.50
CA PRO A 105 19.54 -10.27 -5.72
C PRO A 105 18.73 -10.81 -4.54
N ALA A 106 19.24 -11.78 -3.78
CA ALA A 106 18.55 -12.33 -2.62
C ALA A 106 18.37 -11.27 -1.52
N ARG A 107 19.46 -10.57 -1.19
CA ARG A 107 19.46 -9.51 -0.17
C ARG A 107 18.60 -8.32 -0.57
N ARG A 108 18.61 -7.94 -1.86
CA ARG A 108 17.73 -6.88 -2.37
C ARG A 108 16.26 -7.26 -2.23
N LEU A 109 15.90 -8.49 -2.58
CA LEU A 109 14.53 -8.98 -2.41
C LEU A 109 14.10 -9.02 -0.94
N GLU A 110 14.98 -9.48 -0.05
CA GLU A 110 14.75 -9.47 1.40
C GLU A 110 14.48 -8.05 1.94
N ASN A 111 15.28 -7.08 1.49
CA ASN A 111 15.14 -5.68 1.90
C ASN A 111 13.83 -5.05 1.42
N LEU A 112 13.29 -5.44 0.25
CA LEU A 112 12.00 -4.93 -0.22
C LEU A 112 10.86 -5.30 0.75
N PHE A 113 10.90 -6.48 1.37
CA PHE A 113 9.90 -6.92 2.36
C PHE A 113 10.13 -6.34 3.75
N ALA A 114 11.33 -5.86 4.05
CA ALA A 114 11.63 -5.23 5.33
C ALA A 114 11.39 -3.71 5.34
N TYR A 115 11.24 -3.11 4.15
CA TYR A 115 11.04 -1.67 4.00
C TYR A 115 9.66 -1.23 4.50
N VAL A 116 9.65 -0.18 5.32
CA VAL A 116 8.47 0.43 5.90
C VAL A 116 8.60 1.95 5.91
N GLU A 117 7.48 2.64 5.93
CA GLU A 117 7.42 4.10 6.11
C GLU A 117 6.82 4.45 7.48
N PRO A 118 7.32 5.49 8.16
CA PRO A 118 6.78 5.95 9.43
C PRO A 118 5.50 6.77 9.20
N LEU A 119 4.36 6.10 9.27
CA LEU A 119 3.05 6.70 8.98
C LEU A 119 2.08 6.54 10.16
N HIS A 120 1.02 7.34 10.18
CA HIS A 120 0.00 7.23 11.21
C HIS A 120 -0.73 5.87 11.16
N ALA A 121 -1.25 5.44 12.32
CA ALA A 121 -1.93 4.15 12.46
C ALA A 121 -3.12 3.93 11.51
N ASN A 122 -3.72 5.00 10.97
CA ASN A 122 -4.82 4.89 10.00
C ASN A 122 -4.36 4.32 8.64
N PHE A 123 -3.08 4.45 8.28
CA PHE A 123 -2.50 3.79 7.11
C PHE A 123 -2.53 2.27 7.28
N ASN A 124 -2.01 1.77 8.40
CA ASN A 124 -2.06 0.33 8.73
C ASN A 124 -3.49 -0.22 8.78
N LYS A 125 -4.45 0.55 9.33
CA LYS A 125 -5.86 0.15 9.35
C LYS A 125 -6.53 0.14 7.97
N ALA A 126 -6.05 0.97 7.04
CA ALA A 126 -6.47 0.96 5.64
C ALA A 126 -5.84 -0.23 4.90
N ASP A 127 -4.54 -0.47 5.10
CA ASP A 127 -3.80 -1.59 4.54
C ASP A 127 -4.39 -2.92 4.98
N SER A 128 -4.56 -3.16 6.28
CA SER A 128 -5.17 -4.40 6.78
C SER A 128 -6.57 -4.62 6.23
N ALA A 129 -7.33 -3.55 5.98
CA ALA A 129 -8.63 -3.67 5.34
C ALA A 129 -8.49 -4.11 3.88
N ALA A 130 -7.61 -3.48 3.10
CA ALA A 130 -7.34 -3.88 1.72
C ALA A 130 -6.80 -5.31 1.61
N GLU A 131 -5.88 -5.70 2.49
CA GLU A 131 -5.33 -7.06 2.59
C GLU A 131 -6.45 -8.08 2.85
N SER A 132 -7.32 -7.82 3.84
CA SER A 132 -8.47 -8.69 4.12
C SER A 132 -9.51 -8.76 2.99
N ASN A 133 -9.46 -7.82 2.04
CA ASN A 133 -10.32 -7.75 0.87
C ASN A 133 -9.60 -8.14 -0.44
N GLY A 134 -8.48 -8.88 -0.35
CA GLY A 134 -7.85 -9.55 -1.49
C GLY A 134 -6.60 -8.86 -2.07
N LEU A 135 -6.06 -7.84 -1.42
CA LEU A 135 -4.82 -7.20 -1.89
C LEU A 135 -3.62 -8.18 -1.85
N THR A 136 -3.53 -9.00 -0.80
CA THR A 136 -2.49 -10.05 -0.67
C THR A 136 -2.64 -11.13 -1.74
N ASP A 137 -3.88 -11.48 -2.10
CA ASP A 137 -4.17 -12.46 -3.14
C ASP A 137 -3.78 -11.93 -4.52
N ALA A 138 -4.14 -10.68 -4.83
CA ALA A 138 -3.74 -10.02 -6.07
C ALA A 138 -2.21 -10.00 -6.23
N PHE A 139 -1.48 -9.73 -5.14
CA PHE A 139 -0.03 -9.75 -5.15
C PHE A 139 0.54 -11.16 -5.35
N ALA A 140 0.00 -12.17 -4.66
CA ALA A 140 0.41 -13.56 -4.82
C ALA A 140 0.16 -14.07 -6.26
N ILE A 141 -0.98 -13.72 -6.86
CA ILE A 141 -1.32 -14.08 -8.25
C ILE A 141 -0.32 -13.46 -9.22
N ALA A 142 -0.03 -12.16 -9.10
CA ALA A 142 0.96 -11.48 -9.95
C ALA A 142 2.34 -12.14 -9.82
N CYS A 143 2.77 -12.41 -8.58
CA CYS A 143 4.02 -13.10 -8.28
C CYS A 143 4.08 -14.49 -8.93
N ARG A 144 3.02 -15.29 -8.79
CA ARG A 144 2.93 -16.62 -9.38
C ARG A 144 2.99 -16.56 -10.91
N GLN A 145 2.26 -15.63 -11.52
CA GLN A 145 2.25 -15.45 -12.97
C GLN A 145 3.65 -15.18 -13.51
N VAL A 146 4.42 -14.31 -12.84
CA VAL A 146 5.83 -14.13 -13.19
C VAL A 146 6.62 -15.40 -12.92
N LEU A 147 6.45 -16.10 -11.81
CA LEU A 147 7.29 -17.26 -11.54
C LEU A 147 7.10 -18.43 -12.54
N VAL A 148 5.91 -18.58 -13.13
CA VAL A 148 5.59 -19.65 -14.11
C VAL A 148 5.71 -19.22 -15.57
N GLY A 149 5.93 -17.93 -15.83
CA GLY A 149 6.01 -17.40 -17.19
C GLY A 149 7.19 -17.98 -17.97
N THR A 150 6.96 -18.27 -19.25
CA THR A 150 7.95 -18.84 -20.18
C THR A 150 8.39 -17.84 -21.25
N GLY A 151 7.84 -16.63 -21.24
CA GLY A 151 8.15 -15.57 -22.19
C GLY A 151 9.36 -14.74 -21.79
N ALA A 152 9.55 -13.63 -22.52
CA ALA A 152 10.52 -12.60 -22.14
C ALA A 152 10.16 -12.04 -20.75
N PRO A 153 11.11 -12.01 -19.78
CA PRO A 153 10.86 -11.54 -18.42
C PRO A 153 10.13 -10.19 -18.36
N GLU A 154 10.54 -9.22 -19.18
CA GLU A 154 9.98 -7.87 -19.22
C GLU A 154 8.48 -7.89 -19.54
N ARG A 155 8.10 -8.66 -20.56
CA ARG A 155 6.70 -8.79 -20.98
C ARG A 155 5.86 -9.50 -19.93
N ASP A 156 6.41 -10.52 -19.29
CA ASP A 156 5.68 -11.27 -18.26
C ASP A 156 5.49 -10.45 -16.98
N ILE A 157 6.48 -9.63 -16.60
CA ILE A 157 6.40 -8.67 -15.49
C ILE A 157 5.33 -7.62 -15.78
N GLU A 158 5.36 -7.01 -16.97
CA GLU A 158 4.35 -6.04 -17.40
C GLU A 158 2.95 -6.66 -17.39
N THR A 159 2.81 -7.87 -17.94
CA THR A 159 1.53 -8.58 -18.00
C THR A 159 1.02 -8.92 -16.60
N ALA A 160 1.88 -9.39 -15.69
CA ALA A 160 1.48 -9.70 -14.32
C ALA A 160 1.08 -8.43 -13.55
N TYR A 161 1.77 -7.32 -13.76
CA TYR A 161 1.39 -6.05 -13.15
C TYR A 161 0.04 -5.56 -13.69
N LEU A 162 -0.12 -5.45 -15.00
CA LEU A 162 -1.31 -4.85 -15.62
C LEU A 162 -2.55 -5.76 -15.56
N ARG A 163 -2.39 -7.08 -15.61
CA ARG A 163 -3.52 -8.03 -15.66
C ARG A 163 -3.86 -8.69 -14.34
N SER A 164 -2.97 -8.67 -13.35
CA SER A 164 -3.21 -9.29 -12.05
C SER A 164 -3.17 -8.27 -10.93
N TRP A 165 -2.02 -7.61 -10.74
CA TRP A 165 -1.85 -6.67 -9.63
C TRP A 165 -2.80 -5.48 -9.74
N LEU A 166 -2.76 -4.75 -10.85
CA LEU A 166 -3.52 -3.51 -11.03
C LEU A 166 -5.04 -3.70 -10.85
N PRO A 167 -5.71 -4.63 -11.54
CA PRO A 167 -7.15 -4.85 -11.34
C PRO A 167 -7.46 -5.42 -9.96
N GLY A 168 -6.64 -6.33 -9.43
CA GLY A 168 -6.85 -6.92 -8.12
C GLY A 168 -6.70 -5.92 -6.98
N ALA A 169 -5.68 -5.06 -7.03
CA ALA A 169 -5.48 -3.98 -6.07
C ALA A 169 -6.64 -2.96 -6.13
N ARG A 170 -7.11 -2.61 -7.33
CA ARG A 170 -8.27 -1.72 -7.50
C ARG A 170 -9.51 -2.32 -6.83
N GLN A 171 -9.79 -3.60 -7.07
CA GLN A 171 -10.91 -4.31 -6.46
C GLN A 171 -10.77 -4.36 -4.93
N ALA A 172 -9.57 -4.67 -4.41
CA ALA A 172 -9.32 -4.74 -2.97
C ALA A 172 -9.51 -3.40 -2.27
N PHE A 173 -9.03 -2.30 -2.86
CA PHE A 173 -9.24 -0.95 -2.33
C PHE A 173 -10.72 -0.53 -2.37
N GLU A 174 -11.44 -0.84 -3.45
CA GLU A 174 -12.88 -0.58 -3.54
C GLU A 174 -13.69 -1.36 -2.50
N ALA A 175 -13.39 -2.65 -2.32
CA ALA A 175 -14.05 -3.50 -1.34
C ALA A 175 -13.74 -3.05 0.10
N ALA A 176 -12.48 -2.71 0.40
CA ALA A 176 -12.10 -2.13 1.69
C ALA A 176 -12.82 -0.80 1.95
N ALA A 177 -12.91 0.08 0.95
CA ALA A 177 -13.64 1.34 1.09
C ALA A 177 -15.14 1.09 1.34
N ALA A 178 -15.76 0.14 0.63
CA ALA A 178 -17.14 -0.25 0.86
C ALA A 178 -17.37 -0.80 2.28
N GLN A 179 -16.47 -1.65 2.78
CA GLN A 179 -16.51 -2.16 4.15
C GLN A 179 -16.43 -1.01 5.19
N LYS A 180 -15.55 -0.02 4.96
CA LYS A 180 -15.39 1.13 5.87
C LYS A 180 -16.58 2.08 5.80
N ARG A 181 -17.20 2.28 4.62
CA ARG A 181 -18.44 3.07 4.45
C ARG A 181 -19.65 2.46 5.16
N GLY A 182 -19.61 1.16 5.50
CA GLY A 182 -20.60 0.54 6.38
C GLY A 182 -20.52 0.98 7.84
N LYS A 183 -19.54 1.80 8.22
CA LYS A 183 -19.38 2.37 9.56
C LYS A 183 -19.84 3.84 9.59
N PRO A 184 -20.20 4.37 10.76
CA PRO A 184 -20.46 5.81 10.91
C PRO A 184 -19.29 6.65 10.39
N VAL A 185 -19.60 7.67 9.60
CA VAL A 185 -18.65 8.64 9.02
C VAL A 185 -19.20 10.05 9.18
N PRO A 186 -18.34 11.08 9.20
CA PRO A 186 -18.78 12.47 9.17
C PRO A 186 -19.69 12.75 7.97
N PRO A 187 -20.74 13.58 8.13
CA PRO A 187 -21.68 13.89 7.04
C PRO A 187 -20.93 14.55 5.88
N PRO A 188 -21.27 14.28 4.60
CA PRO A 188 -20.56 14.85 3.44
C PRO A 188 -20.63 16.38 3.43
N ILE A 189 -19.70 17.03 2.72
CA ILE A 189 -19.74 18.50 2.55
C ILE A 189 -20.97 18.87 1.72
N VAL A 190 -21.79 19.78 2.23
CA VAL A 190 -22.96 20.35 1.53
C VAL A 190 -22.61 21.76 1.08
N TYR A 191 -22.64 22.00 -0.23
CA TYR A 191 -22.44 23.32 -0.81
C TYR A 191 -23.78 24.00 -1.14
N GLY A 192 -23.84 25.33 -1.04
CA GLY A 192 -24.97 26.10 -1.53
C GLY A 192 -25.19 25.95 -3.03
N ALA A 193 -26.45 25.85 -3.44
CA ALA A 193 -26.83 25.55 -4.81
C ALA A 193 -26.49 26.72 -5.78
N PRO A 194 -26.18 26.42 -7.06
CA PRO A 194 -26.05 27.46 -8.08
C PRO A 194 -27.25 28.42 -8.10
N GLY A 195 -26.98 29.73 -8.14
CA GLY A 195 -28.02 30.77 -8.15
C GLY A 195 -28.57 31.16 -6.77
N THR A 196 -28.03 30.62 -5.68
CA THR A 196 -28.34 31.05 -4.31
C THR A 196 -27.29 32.05 -3.80
N PRO A 197 -27.63 32.90 -2.80
CA PRO A 197 -26.64 33.77 -2.14
C PRO A 197 -25.44 33.01 -1.55
N ASP A 198 -25.65 31.74 -1.20
CA ASP A 198 -24.66 30.87 -0.56
C ASP A 198 -23.93 29.97 -1.57
N PHE A 199 -23.98 30.27 -2.87
CA PHE A 199 -23.28 29.47 -3.88
C PHE A 199 -21.78 29.33 -3.55
N ASN A 200 -21.25 28.11 -3.64
CA ASN A 200 -19.89 27.72 -3.22
C ASN A 200 -19.57 27.89 -1.72
N THR A 201 -20.55 28.22 -0.88
CA THR A 201 -20.38 28.24 0.58
C THR A 201 -20.69 26.85 1.15
N ILE A 202 -19.90 26.39 2.12
CA ILE A 202 -20.14 25.14 2.84
C ILE A 202 -21.22 25.38 3.90
N LEU A 203 -22.38 24.77 3.72
CA LEU A 203 -23.56 24.99 4.56
C LEU A 203 -23.55 24.21 5.87
N ASN A 204 -22.81 23.10 5.94
CA ASN A 204 -22.79 22.21 7.10
C ASN A 204 -21.43 22.14 7.80
N LEU A 205 -20.71 23.27 7.82
CA LEU A 205 -19.37 23.33 8.41
C LEU A 205 -19.37 23.02 9.91
N GLU A 206 -20.34 23.54 10.66
CA GLU A 206 -20.48 23.33 12.11
C GLU A 206 -20.79 21.88 12.45
N GLU A 207 -21.81 21.29 11.80
CA GLU A 207 -22.17 19.87 11.93
C GLU A 207 -20.97 18.95 11.66
N ARG A 208 -20.20 19.24 10.61
CA ARG A 208 -18.97 18.49 10.32
C ARG A 208 -17.91 18.69 11.41
N ALA A 209 -17.72 19.91 11.89
CA ALA A 209 -16.75 20.19 12.96
C ALA A 209 -17.08 19.44 14.25
N GLU A 210 -18.37 19.32 14.59
CA GLU A 210 -18.86 18.50 15.71
C GLU A 210 -18.63 17.00 15.47
N ALA A 211 -18.93 16.49 14.27
CA ALA A 211 -18.67 15.10 13.94
C ALA A 211 -17.18 14.74 14.00
N PHE A 212 -16.30 15.66 13.61
CA PHE A 212 -14.84 15.49 13.75
C PHE A 212 -14.35 15.67 15.20
N ALA A 213 -15.18 16.05 16.16
CA ALA A 213 -14.81 15.94 17.58
C ALA A 213 -14.75 14.48 18.05
N ASP A 214 -15.48 13.57 17.38
CA ASP A 214 -15.41 12.14 17.63
C ASP A 214 -14.21 11.51 16.89
N GLU A 215 -13.22 11.07 17.65
CA GLU A 215 -12.00 10.44 17.13
C GLU A 215 -12.31 9.18 16.30
N SER A 216 -13.36 8.43 16.63
CA SER A 216 -13.73 7.22 15.91
C SER A 216 -14.26 7.55 14.51
N LEU A 217 -15.11 8.56 14.38
CA LEU A 217 -15.63 9.05 13.10
C LEU A 217 -14.51 9.62 12.24
N TRP A 218 -13.62 10.42 12.85
CA TRP A 218 -12.45 10.96 12.17
C TRP A 218 -11.57 9.82 11.63
N ASN A 219 -11.21 8.86 12.48
CA ASN A 219 -10.32 7.77 12.09
C ASN A 219 -10.89 6.96 10.90
N VAL A 220 -12.22 6.73 10.85
CA VAL A 220 -12.84 6.07 9.69
C VAL A 220 -12.76 6.94 8.44
N TYR A 221 -13.01 8.26 8.57
CA TYR A 221 -12.88 9.21 7.47
C TYR A 221 -11.45 9.27 6.89
N GLU A 222 -10.43 9.27 7.74
CA GLU A 222 -9.03 9.22 7.32
C GLU A 222 -8.69 7.92 6.59
N GLN A 223 -9.13 6.78 7.12
CA GLN A 223 -8.92 5.49 6.45
C GLN A 223 -9.58 5.45 5.06
N LEU A 224 -10.77 6.03 4.90
CA LEU A 224 -11.43 6.16 3.61
C LEU A 224 -10.63 7.05 2.65
N SER A 225 -10.14 8.19 3.15
CA SER A 225 -9.32 9.11 2.36
C SER A 225 -8.01 8.45 1.89
N VAL A 226 -7.33 7.70 2.76
CA VAL A 226 -6.14 6.90 2.41
C VAL A 226 -6.46 5.91 1.29
N LEU A 227 -7.55 5.15 1.41
CA LEU A 227 -7.98 4.17 0.38
C LEU A 227 -8.32 4.84 -0.95
N ASP A 228 -8.97 6.00 -0.93
CA ASP A 228 -9.28 6.75 -2.15
C ASP A 228 -7.99 7.24 -2.85
N TYR A 229 -6.98 7.68 -2.09
CA TYR A 229 -5.67 8.04 -2.66
C TYR A 229 -4.88 6.83 -3.15
N TYR A 230 -4.94 5.69 -2.46
CA TYR A 230 -4.33 4.45 -2.95
C TYR A 230 -4.93 4.04 -4.28
N LYS A 231 -6.26 4.11 -4.40
CA LYS A 231 -6.95 3.84 -5.66
C LYS A 231 -6.54 4.82 -6.76
N ALA A 232 -6.48 6.12 -6.46
CA ALA A 232 -6.06 7.13 -7.43
C ALA A 232 -4.63 6.88 -7.94
N SER A 233 -3.72 6.45 -7.06
CA SER A 233 -2.33 6.16 -7.43
C SER A 233 -2.17 5.01 -8.45
N LEU A 234 -3.20 4.17 -8.63
CA LEU A 234 -3.20 3.09 -9.61
C LEU A 234 -3.39 3.58 -11.04
N ASP A 235 -3.84 4.82 -11.23
CA ASP A 235 -3.98 5.41 -12.57
C ASP A 235 -2.60 5.82 -13.14
N ASP A 236 -1.60 5.96 -12.27
CA ASP A 236 -0.21 6.24 -12.66
C ASP A 236 0.59 4.95 -12.85
N THR A 237 1.28 4.86 -13.99
CA THR A 237 2.20 3.73 -14.24
C THR A 237 3.49 3.93 -13.43
N PRO A 238 3.90 2.97 -12.58
CA PRO A 238 5.12 3.11 -11.80
C PRO A 238 6.34 3.15 -12.72
N ARG A 239 7.33 3.99 -12.35
CA ARG A 239 8.56 4.16 -13.15
C ARG A 239 9.33 2.84 -13.29
N GLU A 240 9.26 1.99 -12.29
CA GLU A 240 9.84 0.65 -12.28
C GLU A 240 9.33 -0.25 -13.40
N LEU A 241 8.11 -0.02 -13.92
CA LEU A 241 7.54 -0.81 -15.02
C LEU A 241 8.10 -0.42 -16.39
N GLN A 242 8.87 0.68 -16.48
CA GLN A 242 9.50 1.09 -17.73
C GLN A 242 10.55 0.06 -18.16
N PRO A 243 10.63 -0.31 -19.46
CA PRO A 243 11.51 -1.39 -19.93
C PRO A 243 12.98 -1.27 -19.49
N HIS A 244 13.54 -0.07 -19.51
CA HIS A 244 14.93 0.17 -19.11
C HIS A 244 15.15 -0.06 -17.59
N ASN A 245 14.16 0.22 -16.76
CA ASN A 245 14.25 0.00 -15.31
C ASN A 245 14.09 -1.48 -14.97
N ILE A 246 13.19 -2.19 -15.66
CA ILE A 246 13.10 -3.65 -15.55
C ILE A 246 14.43 -4.29 -15.95
N ALA A 247 14.99 -3.91 -17.10
CA ALA A 247 16.26 -4.44 -17.58
C ALA A 247 17.40 -4.16 -16.59
N ALA A 248 17.46 -2.98 -15.98
CA ALA A 248 18.46 -2.65 -14.96
C ALA A 248 18.40 -3.56 -13.72
N ILE A 249 17.19 -3.94 -13.28
CA ILE A 249 17.01 -4.87 -12.15
C ILE A 249 17.40 -6.30 -12.57
N LEU A 250 17.02 -6.74 -13.77
CA LEU A 250 17.32 -8.08 -14.26
C LEU A 250 18.82 -8.31 -14.57
N THR A 251 19.51 -7.24 -14.97
CA THR A 251 20.95 -7.25 -15.28
C THR A 251 21.84 -6.95 -14.08
N SER A 252 21.26 -6.53 -12.95
CA SER A 252 21.97 -6.45 -11.67
C SER A 252 22.53 -7.85 -11.33
N GLY A 253 23.81 -8.04 -11.61
CA GLY A 253 24.52 -9.32 -11.51
C GLY A 253 24.66 -9.86 -10.08
N PRO A 254 25.21 -11.08 -9.93
CA PRO A 254 25.58 -11.63 -8.64
C PRO A 254 26.62 -10.79 -7.88
#